data_AF-A0A536BAN3-F1
#
_entry.id   AF-A0A536BAN3-F1
#
_cell.length_a   1.000
_cell.length_b   1.000
_cell.length_c   1.000
_cell.angle_alpha   90.00
_cell.angle_beta   90.00
_cell.angle_gamma   90.00
#
_symmetry.space_group_name_H-M   'P 1'
#
loop_
_entity.id
_entity.type
_entity.pdbx_description
1 polymer ?
#
loop_
_entity_poly.entity_id
_entity_poly.type
_entity_poly.pdbx_seq_one_letter_code
_entity_poly.pdbx_strand_id
1 'polypeptide(L)'
;MRTRLIAAVSATSVGLAFWWGLTEPLPVPPVILLGVPAAILFCAGLIAGRLGAVASPVALLFSLFIGSIIATQLHQAFRPNTPPVSSFGDLMVLGLPDLLIPLGAAAVLGLIGGLLGERLLPSSPGAKT
;
A
#
# COMPACT_ATOMS: atom_id res chain seq x y z
N MET A 1 10.86 6.67 -16.46
CA MET A 1 10.31 5.47 -15.76
C MET A 1 10.72 5.39 -14.29
N ARG A 2 12.02 5.46 -13.94
CA ARG A 2 12.51 5.29 -12.55
C ARG A 2 11.88 6.26 -11.54
N THR A 3 11.73 7.54 -11.90
CA THR A 3 11.10 8.56 -11.04
C THR A 3 9.61 8.30 -10.78
N ARG A 4 8.85 7.84 -11.78
CA ARG A 4 7.43 7.50 -11.66
C ARG A 4 7.22 6.30 -10.72
N LEU A 5 8.09 5.30 -10.81
CA LEU A 5 8.07 4.15 -9.92
C LEU A 5 8.30 4.57 -8.46
N ILE A 6 9.36 5.35 -8.20
CA ILE A 6 9.70 5.79 -6.85
C ILE A 6 8.56 6.64 -6.28
N ALA A 7 8.01 7.58 -7.05
CA ALA A 7 6.90 8.41 -6.63
C ALA A 7 5.62 7.61 -6.35
N ALA A 8 5.30 6.63 -7.20
CA ALA A 8 4.17 5.74 -6.99
C ALA A 8 4.34 4.93 -5.70
N VAL A 9 5.50 4.29 -5.52
CA VAL A 9 5.78 3.49 -4.34
C VAL A 9 5.75 4.35 -3.08
N SER A 10 6.41 5.51 -3.07
CA SER A 10 6.45 6.36 -1.87
C SER A 10 5.06 6.90 -1.50
N ALA A 11 4.33 7.46 -2.46
CA ALA A 11 2.99 8.01 -2.21
C ALA A 11 2.01 6.93 -1.73
N THR A 12 2.00 5.78 -2.40
CA THR A 12 1.11 4.67 -2.03
C THR A 12 1.48 4.06 -0.68
N SER A 13 2.78 3.91 -0.38
CA SER A 13 3.24 3.39 0.91
C SER A 13 2.76 4.26 2.06
N VAL A 14 2.93 5.58 1.94
CA VAL A 14 2.51 6.55 2.96
C VAL A 14 0.99 6.62 3.07
N GLY A 15 0.28 6.69 1.95
CA GLY A 15 -1.18 6.76 1.93
C GLY A 15 -1.84 5.53 2.55
N LEU A 16 -1.35 4.33 2.24
CA LEU A 16 -1.83 3.10 2.86
C LEU A 16 -1.45 3.02 4.34
N ALA A 17 -0.22 3.39 4.72
CA ALA A 17 0.20 3.38 6.13
C ALA A 17 -0.71 4.26 6.99
N PHE A 18 -1.08 5.43 6.47
CA PHE A 18 -2.02 6.32 7.12
C PHE A 18 -3.44 5.74 7.17
N TRP A 19 -3.90 5.13 6.07
CA TRP A 19 -5.20 4.46 6.03
C TRP A 19 -5.33 3.39 7.13
N TRP A 20 -4.32 2.52 7.27
CA TRP A 20 -4.31 1.50 8.32
C TRP A 20 -4.43 2.11 9.73
N GLY A 21 -3.70 3.19 9.99
CA GLY A 21 -3.76 3.89 11.27
C GLY A 21 -5.11 4.55 11.57
N LEU A 22 -5.88 4.93 10.54
CA LEU A 22 -7.22 5.51 10.72
C LEU A 22 -8.30 4.45 10.93
N THR A 23 -8.12 3.23 10.42
CA THR A 23 -9.14 2.19 10.49
C THR A 23 -9.21 1.48 11.85
N GLU A 24 -8.16 1.56 12.67
CA GLU A 24 -8.15 1.01 14.03
C GLU A 24 -9.11 1.72 15.01
N PRO A 25 -9.23 3.07 15.01
CA PRO A 25 -10.17 3.77 15.89
C PRO A 25 -11.61 3.88 15.36
N LEU A 26 -11.89 3.57 14.09
CA LEU A 26 -13.17 3.88 13.44
C LEU A 26 -13.91 2.61 13.00
N PRO A 27 -15.25 2.50 13.25
CA PRO A 27 -16.05 1.41 12.71
C PRO A 27 -16.25 1.62 11.20
N VAL A 28 -15.26 1.18 10.42
CA VAL A 28 -15.28 1.30 8.96
C VAL A 28 -15.98 0.08 8.34
N PRO A 29 -16.99 0.26 7.48
CA PRO A 29 -17.62 -0.84 6.75
C PRO A 29 -16.60 -1.67 5.96
N PRO A 30 -16.73 -3.02 5.90
CA PRO A 30 -15.75 -3.88 5.24
C PRO A 30 -15.44 -3.52 3.78
N VAL A 31 -16.45 -3.02 3.06
CA VAL A 31 -16.33 -2.57 1.66
C VAL A 31 -15.35 -1.40 1.54
N ILE A 32 -15.39 -0.46 2.49
CA ILE A 32 -14.50 0.71 2.50
C ILE A 32 -13.11 0.30 2.99
N LEU A 33 -13.06 -0.57 4.01
CA LEU A 33 -11.82 -1.10 4.57
C LEU A 33 -10.91 -1.71 3.50
N LEU A 34 -11.49 -2.44 2.54
CA LEU A 34 -10.75 -3.10 1.45
C LEU A 34 -10.76 -2.29 0.14
N GLY A 35 -11.81 -1.52 -0.12
CA GLY A 35 -11.97 -0.75 -1.35
C GLY A 35 -10.97 0.39 -1.48
N VAL A 36 -10.69 1.10 -0.38
CA VAL A 36 -9.71 2.21 -0.39
C VAL A 36 -8.29 1.68 -0.67
N PRO A 37 -7.78 0.64 0.03
CA PRO A 37 -6.50 0.04 -0.31
C PRO A 37 -6.41 -0.45 -1.75
N ALA A 38 -7.46 -1.11 -2.25
CA ALA A 38 -7.50 -1.60 -3.61
C ALA A 38 -7.38 -0.46 -4.64
N ALA A 39 -8.09 0.65 -4.42
CA ALA A 39 -8.01 1.84 -5.27
C ALA A 39 -6.62 2.48 -5.23
N ILE A 40 -6.00 2.59 -4.05
CA ILE A 40 -4.65 3.17 -3.92
C ILE A 40 -3.62 2.28 -4.65
N LEU A 41 -3.71 0.96 -4.52
CA LEU A 41 -2.82 0.01 -5.23
C LEU A 41 -3.03 0.07 -6.74
N PHE A 42 -4.28 0.17 -7.21
CA PHE A 42 -4.57 0.38 -8.62
C PHE A 42 -3.97 1.68 -9.15
N CYS A 43 -4.07 2.78 -8.40
CA CYS A 43 -3.45 4.06 -8.72
C CYS A 43 -1.91 3.97 -8.74
N ALA A 44 -1.31 3.19 -7.83
CA ALA A 44 0.13 2.91 -7.86
C ALA A 44 0.54 2.27 -9.20
N GLY A 45 -0.26 1.29 -9.65
CA GLY A 45 -0.15 0.70 -10.97
C GLY A 45 -0.22 1.73 -12.10
N LEU A 46 -1.30 2.53 -12.14
CA LEU A 46 -1.52 3.59 -13.13
C LEU A 46 -0.31 4.53 -13.26
N ILE A 47 0.25 4.96 -12.13
CA ILE A 47 1.39 5.89 -12.11
C ILE A 47 2.67 5.17 -12.55
N ALA A 48 2.87 3.93 -12.13
CA ALA A 48 4.08 3.15 -12.44
C ALA A 48 4.14 2.58 -13.87
N GLY A 49 3.01 2.44 -14.58
CA GLY A 49 2.95 1.91 -15.94
C GLY A 49 3.35 0.43 -16.01
N ARG A 50 4.27 0.04 -16.91
CA ARG A 50 4.76 -1.36 -17.08
C ARG A 50 5.25 -2.01 -15.79
N LEU A 51 5.69 -1.22 -14.83
CA LEU A 51 6.22 -1.69 -13.56
C LEU A 51 5.12 -1.80 -12.48
N GLY A 52 3.85 -1.56 -12.81
CA GLY A 52 2.74 -1.55 -11.86
C GLY A 52 2.54 -2.85 -11.09
N ALA A 53 2.77 -4.01 -11.74
CA ALA A 53 2.72 -5.33 -11.11
C ALA A 53 3.76 -5.52 -10.00
N VAL A 54 4.86 -4.77 -10.03
CA VAL A 54 5.90 -4.77 -9.00
C VAL A 54 5.72 -3.60 -8.03
N ALA A 55 5.34 -2.43 -8.54
CA ALA A 55 5.19 -1.22 -7.74
C ALA A 55 4.16 -1.38 -6.61
N SER A 56 3.02 -2.00 -6.92
CA SER A 56 1.90 -2.14 -5.99
C SER A 56 2.19 -3.10 -4.83
N PRO A 57 2.70 -4.33 -5.04
CA PRO A 57 3.09 -5.19 -3.92
C PRO A 57 4.25 -4.62 -3.11
N VAL A 58 5.22 -3.96 -3.76
CA VAL A 58 6.32 -3.28 -3.04
C VAL A 58 5.78 -2.15 -2.16
N ALA A 59 4.86 -1.34 -2.67
CA ALA A 59 4.23 -0.27 -1.90
C ALA A 59 3.37 -0.80 -0.74
N LEU A 60 2.70 -1.95 -0.93
CA LEU A 60 1.99 -2.63 0.16
C LEU A 60 2.95 -3.05 1.27
N LEU A 61 4.09 -3.67 0.94
CA LEU A 61 5.10 -4.09 1.92
C LEU A 61 5.66 -2.90 2.71
N PHE A 62 6.04 -1.83 2.01
CA PHE A 62 6.52 -0.61 2.67
C PHE A 62 5.45 0.03 3.53
N SER A 63 4.19 0.04 3.08
CA SER A 63 3.07 0.52 3.88
C SER A 63 2.91 -0.25 5.19
N LEU A 64 2.95 -1.59 5.15
CA LEU A 64 2.84 -2.43 6.34
C LEU A 64 4.01 -2.17 7.30
N PHE A 65 5.22 -2.01 6.76
CA PHE A 65 6.40 -1.66 7.54
C PHE A 65 6.26 -0.29 8.23
N ILE A 66 5.91 0.76 7.48
CA ILE A 66 5.70 2.10 8.04
C ILE A 66 4.56 2.09 9.06
N GLY A 67 3.44 1.42 8.74
CA GLY A 67 2.30 1.24 9.63
C GLY A 67 2.71 0.61 10.96
N SER A 68 3.52 -0.45 10.92
CA SER A 68 4.02 -1.12 12.13
C SER A 68 4.88 -0.20 13.01
N ILE A 69 5.71 0.66 12.42
CA ILE A 69 6.52 1.65 13.16
C ILE A 69 5.61 2.69 13.81
N ILE A 70 4.68 3.27 13.05
CA ILE A 70 3.75 4.30 13.55
C ILE A 70 2.93 3.72 14.71
N ALA A 71 2.35 2.55 14.52
CA ALA A 71 1.58 1.86 15.55
C ALA A 71 2.42 1.68 16.82
N THR A 72 3.63 1.10 16.70
CA THR A 72 4.53 0.86 17.82
C THR A 72 4.84 2.15 18.59
N GLN A 73 5.15 3.24 17.90
CA GLN A 73 5.46 4.52 18.54
C GLN A 73 4.24 5.13 19.24
N LEU A 74 3.05 5.05 18.64
CA LEU A 74 1.82 5.50 19.27
C LEU A 74 1.49 4.69 20.53
N HIS A 75 1.66 3.37 20.48
CA HIS A 75 1.42 2.54 21.67
C HIS A 75 2.38 2.88 22.81
N GLN A 76 3.68 3.06 22.52
CA GLN A 76 4.65 3.48 23.53
C GLN A 76 4.32 4.86 24.11
N ALA A 77 3.81 5.78 23.29
CA ALA A 77 3.40 7.10 23.75
C ALA A 77 2.19 7.07 24.70
N PHE A 78 1.20 6.19 24.46
CA PHE A 78 -0.02 6.12 25.26
C PHE A 78 0.02 5.08 26.40
N ARG A 79 0.90 4.07 26.32
CA ARG A 79 1.08 3.02 27.34
C ARG A 79 2.58 2.67 27.52
N PRO A 80 3.38 3.58 28.11
CA PRO A 80 4.84 3.45 28.18
C PRO A 80 5.39 2.31 29.07
N ASN A 81 4.55 1.66 29.89
CA ASN A 81 4.97 0.62 30.84
C ASN A 81 4.49 -0.80 30.48
N THR A 82 3.92 -1.00 29.29
CA THR A 82 3.59 -2.35 28.79
C THR A 82 4.69 -2.85 27.86
N PRO A 83 5.05 -4.15 27.91
CA PRO A 83 6.03 -4.71 27.00
C PRO A 83 5.65 -4.41 25.53
N PRO A 84 6.64 -4.26 24.63
CA PRO A 84 6.37 -3.95 23.24
C PRO A 84 5.33 -4.92 22.69
N VAL A 85 4.34 -4.35 22.03
CA VAL A 85 3.12 -5.02 21.62
C VAL A 85 3.44 -6.30 20.85
N SER A 86 3.29 -7.46 21.49
CA SER A 86 3.35 -8.76 20.81
C SER A 86 2.11 -9.03 19.96
N SER A 87 1.05 -8.23 20.14
CA SER A 87 -0.21 -8.29 19.38
C SER A 87 -0.90 -6.91 19.36
N PHE A 88 -0.90 -6.22 18.22
CA PHE A 88 -1.67 -4.98 18.06
C PHE A 88 -3.13 -5.36 17.89
N GLY A 89 -3.94 -5.16 18.94
CA GLY A 89 -5.40 -5.26 18.89
C GLY A 89 -5.94 -6.45 18.10
N ASP A 90 -5.70 -7.69 18.53
CA ASP A 90 -6.26 -8.90 17.86
C ASP A 90 -5.86 -9.06 16.36
N LEU A 91 -5.04 -8.15 15.79
CA LEU A 91 -4.54 -8.26 14.42
C LEU A 91 -3.39 -9.27 14.40
N MET A 92 -3.67 -10.38 13.72
CA MET A 92 -2.70 -11.42 13.34
C MET A 92 -1.34 -10.82 13.01
N VAL A 93 -0.29 -11.36 13.62
CA VAL A 93 1.04 -11.34 13.00
C VAL A 93 0.88 -12.10 11.69
N LEU A 94 0.78 -11.39 10.56
CA LEU A 94 0.66 -12.05 9.27
C LEU A 94 1.91 -12.89 9.06
N GLY A 95 1.74 -14.21 9.06
CA GLY A 95 2.76 -15.11 8.57
C GLY A 95 2.98 -14.87 7.08
N LEU A 96 4.15 -15.27 6.59
CA LEU A 96 4.43 -15.25 5.16
C LEU A 96 3.32 -15.87 4.28
N PRO A 97 2.65 -17.00 4.65
CA PRO A 97 1.55 -17.54 3.85
C PRO A 97 0.32 -16.62 3.79
N ASP A 98 -0.02 -15.94 4.89
CA ASP A 98 -1.17 -15.03 4.94
C ASP A 98 -0.96 -13.77 4.10
N LEU A 99 0.31 -13.41 3.85
CA LEU A 99 0.71 -12.26 3.04
C LEU A 99 0.62 -12.54 1.53
N LEU A 100 0.61 -13.81 1.11
CA LEU A 100 0.60 -14.17 -0.31
C LEU A 100 -0.65 -13.71 -1.04
N ILE A 101 -1.83 -13.82 -0.40
CA ILE A 101 -3.09 -13.39 -1.00
C ILE A 101 -3.12 -11.87 -1.21
N PRO A 102 -2.85 -11.02 -0.19
CA PRO A 102 -2.72 -9.57 -0.37
C PRO A 102 -1.68 -9.17 -1.42
N LEU A 103 -0.52 -9.83 -1.45
CA LEU A 103 0.53 -9.54 -2.43
C LEU A 103 0.09 -9.91 -3.85
N GLY A 104 -0.56 -11.06 -4.02
CA GLY A 104 -1.12 -11.48 -5.30
C GLY A 104 -2.19 -10.49 -5.80
N ALA A 105 -3.10 -10.08 -4.93
CA ALA A 105 -4.11 -9.08 -5.25
C ALA A 105 -3.48 -7.73 -5.61
N ALA A 106 -2.47 -7.28 -4.87
CA ALA A 106 -1.74 -6.05 -5.17
C ALA A 106 -1.02 -6.13 -6.53
N ALA A 107 -0.40 -7.26 -6.86
CA ALA A 107 0.23 -7.46 -8.16
C ALA A 107 -0.78 -7.40 -9.30
N VAL A 108 -1.96 -8.02 -9.14
CA VAL A 108 -3.04 -7.98 -10.14
C VAL A 108 -3.58 -6.56 -10.32
N LEU A 109 -3.92 -5.87 -9.23
CA LEU A 109 -4.41 -4.49 -9.28
C LEU A 109 -3.37 -3.55 -9.91
N GLY A 110 -2.11 -3.72 -9.51
CA GLY A 110 -0.99 -2.97 -10.04
C GLY A 110 -0.75 -3.22 -11.53
N LEU A 111 -0.90 -4.47 -11.98
CA LEU A 111 -0.81 -4.83 -13.39
C LEU A 111 -1.92 -4.17 -14.20
N ILE A 112 -3.18 -4.31 -13.76
CA ILE A 112 -4.34 -3.73 -14.45
C ILE A 112 -4.20 -2.20 -14.50
N GLY A 113 -3.88 -1.57 -13.37
CA GLY A 113 -3.61 -0.14 -13.31
C GLY A 113 -2.46 0.26 -14.24
N GLY A 114 -1.36 -0.48 -14.24
CA GLY A 114 -0.21 -0.25 -15.10
C GLY A 114 -0.54 -0.27 -16.58
N LEU A 115 -1.32 -1.26 -17.02
CA LEU A 115 -1.77 -1.40 -18.41
C LEU A 115 -2.66 -0.24 -18.86
N LEU A 116 -3.56 0.24 -17.99
CA LEU A 116 -4.33 1.46 -18.26
C LEU A 116 -3.44 2.71 -18.23
N GLY A 117 -2.48 2.75 -17.31
CA GLY A 117 -1.61 3.91 -17.09
C GLY A 117 -0.69 4.19 -18.26
N GLU A 118 -0.25 3.16 -18.98
CA GLU A 118 0.48 3.32 -20.23
C GLU A 118 -0.34 4.01 -21.32
N ARG A 119 -1.64 3.75 -21.35
CA ARG A 119 -2.56 4.34 -22.34
C ARG A 119 -2.96 5.76 -21.96
N LEU A 120 -3.13 6.03 -20.66
CA LEU A 120 -3.66 7.30 -20.14
C LEU A 120 -2.58 8.32 -19.77
N LEU A 121 -1.41 7.86 -19.32
CA LEU A 121 -0.29 8.69 -18.87
C LEU A 121 0.99 8.31 -19.65
N PRO A 122 1.03 8.58 -20.97
CA PRO A 122 2.18 8.26 -21.80
C PRO A 122 3.44 8.98 -21.30
N SER A 123 4.58 8.30 -21.40
CA SER A 123 5.84 8.73 -20.80
C SER A 123 6.53 9.92 -21.49
N SER A 124 5.96 10.44 -22.59
CA SER A 124 6.39 11.67 -23.28
C SER A 124 5.27 12.22 -24.18
N PRO A 125 5.16 13.55 -24.35
CA PRO A 125 4.57 14.14 -25.54
C PRO A 125 5.62 14.15 -26.68
N GLY A 126 5.36 13.45 -27.78
CA GLY A 126 6.11 13.62 -29.04
C GLY A 126 7.42 12.83 -29.18
N ALA A 127 7.32 11.62 -29.75
CA ALA A 127 8.35 11.07 -30.61
C ALA A 127 7.64 10.57 -31.88
N LYS A 128 7.19 11.53 -32.69
CA LYS A 128 6.92 11.29 -34.11
C LYS A 128 8.14 11.81 -34.87
N THR A 129 8.58 10.99 -35.81
CA THR A 129 9.60 11.18 -36.86
C THR A 129 11.04 11.36 -36.40
#